data_AF-A0A381U5B9-F1
#
_entry.id   AF-A0A381U5B9-F1
#
_cell.length_a   1.000
_cell.length_b   1.000
_cell.length_c   1.000
_cell.angle_alpha   90.00
_cell.angle_beta   90.00
_cell.angle_gamma   90.00
#
_symmetry.space_group_name_H-M   'P 1'
#
loop_
_entity.id
_entity.type
_entity.pdbx_description
1 polymer ?
#
loop_
_entity_poly.entity_id
_entity_poly.type
_entity_poly.pdbx_seq_one_letter_code
_entity_poly.pdbx_strand_id
1 'polypeptide(L)' 'MSKDKNIVHIFTDGACKGNPGPGGWGAIMKYGDHVKELNGYSSKTTNNIMEITAVIEALKSLTRPCAIILTT' A
#
# COMPACT_ATOMS: atom_id res chain seq x y z
N MET A 1 28.06 -7.87 -0.68
CA MET A 1 27.08 -7.09 0.12
C MET A 1 25.72 -7.24 -0.54
N SER A 2 24.70 -7.74 0.19
CA SER A 2 23.39 -8.08 -0.40
C SER A 2 22.73 -6.85 -1.03
N LYS A 3 22.34 -6.96 -2.31
CA LYS A 3 21.69 -5.90 -3.10
C LYS A 3 20.33 -5.45 -2.52
N ASP A 4 19.74 -6.23 -1.61
CA ASP A 4 18.37 -6.00 -1.13
C ASP A 4 18.26 -4.99 0.02
N LYS A 5 19.37 -4.56 0.63
CA LYS A 5 19.33 -3.62 1.76
C LYS A 5 18.87 -2.18 1.42
N ASN A 6 18.62 -1.88 0.14
CA ASN A 6 18.26 -0.54 -0.33
C ASN A 6 16.93 -0.46 -1.10
N ILE A 7 16.16 -1.56 -1.14
CA ILE A 7 14.86 -1.60 -1.83
C ILE A 7 13.75 -1.66 -0.78
N VAL A 8 12.72 -0.84 -0.95
CA VAL A 8 11.49 -0.94 -0.15
C VAL A 8 10.51 -1.87 -0.88
N HIS A 9 10.12 -2.96 -0.23
CA HIS A 9 9.06 -3.83 -0.74
C HIS A 9 7.71 -3.32 -0.23
N ILE A 10 6.78 -3.10 -1.15
CA ILE A 10 5.44 -2.59 -0.85
C ILE A 10 4.43 -3.61 -1.36
N PHE A 11 3.55 -4.08 -0.47
CA PHE A 11 2.43 -4.95 -0.79
C PHE A 11 1.15 -4.17 -0.54
N THR A 12 0.25 -4.09 -1.51
CA THR A 12 -1.00 -3.34 -1.41
C THR A 12 -2.19 -4.23 -1.72
N ASP A 13 -3.32 -3.94 -1.09
CA ASP A 13 -4.60 -4.57 -1.42
C ASP A 13 -5.75 -3.58 -1.13
N GLY A 14 -6.87 -3.76 -1.83
CA GLY A 14 -8.07 -2.95 -1.67
C GLY A 14 -9.32 -3.78 -1.90
N ALA A 15 -10.29 -3.62 -1.00
CA ALA A 15 -11.54 -4.37 -1.05
C ALA A 15 -12.74 -3.44 -0.84
N CYS A 16 -13.83 -3.71 -1.55
CA CYS A 16 -15.10 -3.00 -1.39
C CYS A 16 -16.28 -3.96 -1.41
N LYS A 17 -17.23 -3.78 -0.50
CA LYS A 17 -18.50 -4.51 -0.49
C LYS A 17 -19.57 -3.72 -1.24
N GLY A 18 -19.71 -3.98 -2.53
CA GLY A 18 -20.65 -3.29 -3.44
C GLY A 18 -19.94 -2.38 -4.45
N ASN A 19 -20.71 -1.70 -5.30
CA ASN A 19 -20.18 -0.78 -6.32
C ASN A 19 -21.16 0.38 -6.62
N PRO A 20 -21.21 1.45 -5.79
CA PRO A 20 -20.35 1.72 -4.63
C PRO A 20 -20.85 1.07 -3.32
N GLY A 21 -19.97 0.99 -2.32
CA GLY A 21 -20.28 0.52 -0.96
C GLY A 21 -19.16 0.81 0.04
N PRO A 22 -19.24 0.30 1.28
CA PRO A 22 -18.15 0.41 2.24
C PRO A 22 -16.95 -0.41 1.76
N GLY A 23 -15.75 0.17 1.87
CA GLY A 23 -14.51 -0.47 1.46
C GLY A 23 -13.33 -0.03 2.30
N GLY A 24 -12.28 -0.84 2.25
CA GLY A 24 -11.03 -0.61 2.95
C GLY A 24 -9.85 -0.93 2.06
N TRP A 25 -8.70 -0.39 2.44
CA TRP A 25 -7.44 -0.60 1.74
C TRP A 25 -6.34 -0.87 2.77
N GLY A 26 -5.30 -1.59 2.37
CA GLY A 26 -4.17 -1.92 3.22
C GLY A 26 -2.86 -1.90 2.44
N ALA A 27 -1.78 -1.54 3.13
CA ALA A 27 -0.43 -1.67 2.59
C ALA A 27 0.57 -2.14 3.66
N ILE A 28 1.48 -3.02 3.26
CA ILE A 28 2.64 -3.45 4.07
C ILE A 28 3.90 -3.00 3.36
N MET A 29 4.76 -2.26 4.07
CA MET A 29 6.04 -1.79 3.57
C MET A 29 7.17 -2.43 4.37
N LYS A 30 8.14 -3.04 3.69
CA LYS A 30 9.29 -3.70 4.30
C LYS A 30 10.60 -3.09 3.82
N TYR A 31 11.49 -2.78 4.75
CA TYR A 31 12.84 -2.28 4.48
C TYR A 31 13.83 -2.84 5.50
N GLY A 32 14.66 -3.80 5.06
CA GLY A 32 15.45 -4.61 5.99
C GLY A 32 14.53 -5.34 6.98
N ASP A 33 14.79 -5.17 8.27
CA ASP A 33 13.98 -5.78 9.34
C ASP A 33 12.78 -4.90 9.76
N HIS A 34 12.63 -3.71 9.19
CA HIS A 34 11.53 -2.81 9.52
C HIS A 34 10.30 -3.11 8.68
N VAL A 35 9.16 -3.22 9.35
CA VAL A 35 7.84 -3.37 8.74
C VAL A 35 6.96 -2.19 9.16
N LYS A 36 6.25 -1.61 8.21
CA LYS A 36 5.24 -0.58 8.44
C LYS A 36 3.94 -1.01 7.78
N GLU A 37 2.85 -0.94 8.54
CA GLU A 37 1.51 -1.24 8.06
C GLU A 37 0.71 0.06 7.94
N LEU A 38 -0.07 0.17 6.87
CA LEU A 38 -0.99 1.26 6.59
C LEU A 38 -2.34 0.68 6.25
N ASN A 39 -3.42 1.34 6.65
CA ASN A 39 -4.76 0.96 6.27
C ASN A 39 -5.70 2.16 6.36
N GLY A 40 -6.86 2.02 5.73
CA GLY A 40 -7.91 3.01 5.81
C GLY A 40 -9.26 2.45 5.37
N TYR A 41 -10.29 3.25 5.61
CA TYR A 41 -11.69 2.91 5.36
C TYR A 41 -12.42 4.07 4.68
N SER A 42 -13.33 3.74 3.78
CA SER A 42 -14.30 4.68 3.20
C SER A 42 -15.69 4.06 3.21
N SER A 43 -16.69 4.81 3.70
CA SER A 43 -18.08 4.35 3.75
C SER A 43 -18.75 4.23 2.38
N LYS A 44 -18.22 4.93 1.36
CA LYS A 44 -18.76 4.94 0.00
C LYS A 44 -17.63 5.03 -1.02
N THR A 45 -17.22 3.89 -1.53
CA THR A 45 -16.11 3.71 -2.48
C THR A 45 -16.40 2.58 -3.46
N THR A 46 -15.44 2.24 -4.32
CA THR A 46 -15.45 1.05 -5.18
C THR A 46 -14.18 0.23 -4.95
N ASN A 47 -14.11 -0.98 -5.49
CA ASN A 47 -12.92 -1.84 -5.33
C ASN A 47 -11.67 -1.17 -5.91
N ASN A 48 -11.76 -0.70 -7.16
CA ASN A 48 -10.67 -0.04 -7.86
C ASN A 48 -10.14 1.20 -7.15
N ILE A 49 -11.02 1.99 -6.53
CA ILE A 49 -10.59 3.16 -5.75
C ILE A 49 -9.76 2.70 -4.54
N MET A 50 -10.16 1.63 -3.85
CA MET A 50 -9.41 1.11 -2.69
C MET A 50 -8.06 0.52 -3.08
N GLU A 51 -7.98 -0.25 -4.17
CA GLU A 51 -6.71 -0.80 -4.69
C GLU A 51 -5.71 0.33 -5.00
N ILE A 52 -6.17 1.38 -5.69
CA ILE A 52 -5.32 2.55 -6.03
C ILE A 52 -4.99 3.38 -4.78
N THR A 53 -5.93 3.52 -3.84
CA THR A 53 -5.70 4.27 -2.60
C THR A 53 -4.58 3.62 -1.78
N ALA A 54 -4.52 2.29 -1.68
CA ALA A 54 -3.42 1.59 -1.02
C ALA A 54 -2.06 1.95 -1.61
N VAL A 55 -1.95 1.93 -2.95
CA VAL A 55 -0.72 2.31 -3.66
C VAL A 55 -0.35 3.77 -3.37
N ILE A 56 -1.29 4.69 -3.49
CA ILE A 56 -1.05 6.13 -3.27
C ILE A 56 -0.56 6.38 -1.84
N GLU A 57 -1.25 5.84 -0.84
CA GLU A 57 -0.92 6.09 0.56
C GLU A 57 0.39 5.41 0.98
N ALA A 58 0.71 4.25 0.42
CA ALA A 58 2.03 3.63 0.61
C ALA A 58 3.16 4.52 0.06
N LEU A 59 3.03 5.01 -1.18
CA LEU A 59 4.02 5.87 -1.84
C LEU A 59 4.17 7.23 -1.15
N LYS A 60 3.07 7.86 -0.72
CA LYS A 60 3.09 9.12 0.06
C LYS A 60 3.84 8.98 1.39
N SER A 61 3.87 7.78 1.96
CA SER A 61 4.50 7.55 3.26
C SER A 61 6.03 7.42 3.18
N LEU A 62 6.60 7.34 1.96
CA LEU A 62 8.03 7.40 1.73
C LEU A 62 8.55 8.82 2.00
N THR A 63 9.60 8.92 2.80
CA THR A 63 10.16 10.22 3.23
C THR A 63 11.25 10.76 2.30
N ARG A 64 11.65 9.98 1.30
CA ARG A 64 12.69 10.32 0.32
C ARG A 64 12.57 9.42 -0.92
N PRO A 65 13.13 9.82 -2.09
CA PRO A 65 13.23 8.94 -3.25
C PRO A 65 14.02 7.67 -2.94
N CYS A 66 13.49 6.52 -3.34
CA CYS A 66 14.13 5.21 -3.19
C CYS A 66 13.69 4.24 -4.28
N ALA A 67 14.46 3.16 -4.48
CA ALA A 67 14.02 2.05 -5.30
C ALA A 67 12.93 1.25 -4.56
N ILE A 68 11.89 0.86 -5.28
CA ILE A 68 10.77 0.09 -4.73
C ILE A 68 10.47 -1.13 -5.58
N ILE A 69 9.94 -2.16 -4.94
CA ILE A 69 9.20 -3.24 -5.60
C ILE A 69 7.78 -3.17 -5.06
N LEU A 70 6.81 -2.92 -5.93
CA LEU A 70 5.40 -2.86 -5.58
C LEU A 70 4.69 -4.12 -6.08
N THR A 71 3.96 -4.78 -5.21
CA THR A 71 3.12 -5.95 -5.51
C THR A 71 1.71 -5.64 -5.05
N THR A 72 0.73 -5.85 -5.92
CA THR A 72 -0.70 -5.59 -5.67
C THR A 72 -1.54 -6.78 -6.09
#